data_AF-A0A233RDK2-F1
#
_entry.id   AF-A0A233RDK2-F1
#
_cell.length_a   1.000
_cell.length_b   1.000
_cell.length_c   1.000
_cell.angle_alpha   90.00
_cell.angle_beta   90.00
_cell.angle_gamma   90.00
#
_symmetry.space_group_name_H-M   'P 1'
#
loop_
_entity.id
_entity.type
_entity.pdbx_description
1 polymer ?
#
loop_
_entity_poly.entity_id
_entity_poly.type
_entity_poly.pdbx_seq_one_letter_code
_entity_poly.pdbx_strand_id
1 'polypeptide(L)' 'MEPLIIHNLLNNCRMLSTSIRMLDRLCIRGIAANREQCARHMEQSIGIVTALVPHIGYDNASRIAGKGLPGIFVSVKQA' A
#
# COMPACT_ATOMS: atom_id res chain seq x y z
N MET A 1 -9.36 -36.79 -25.40
CA MET A 1 -9.01 -35.90 -24.26
C MET A 1 -8.22 -34.68 -24.72
N GLU A 2 -7.20 -34.83 -25.58
CA GLU A 2 -6.37 -33.70 -26.05
C GLU A 2 -7.14 -32.53 -26.70
N PRO A 3 -8.21 -32.75 -27.51
CA PRO A 3 -8.98 -31.64 -28.09
C PRO A 3 -9.70 -30.78 -27.05
N LEU A 4 -10.12 -31.39 -25.93
CA LEU A 4 -10.82 -30.68 -24.86
C LEU A 4 -9.84 -29.82 -24.05
N ILE A 5 -8.63 -30.34 -23.80
CA ILE A 5 -7.58 -29.63 -23.06
C ILE A 5 -7.15 -28.38 -23.84
N ILE A 6 -6.87 -28.52 -25.14
CA ILE A 6 -6.45 -27.37 -25.96
C ILE A 6 -7.56 -26.34 -26.12
N HIS A 7 -8.82 -26.77 -26.25
CA HIS A 7 -9.96 -25.87 -26.30
C HIS A 7 -10.08 -25.03 -25.03
N ASN A 8 -10.02 -25.66 -23.86
CA ASN A 8 -10.11 -24.97 -22.58
C ASN A 8 -8.95 -24.00 -22.38
N LEU A 9 -7.73 -24.40 -22.72
CA LEU A 9 -6.55 -23.55 -22.61
C LEU A 9 -6.68 -22.29 -23.47
N LEU A 10 -6.98 -22.45 -24.76
CA LEU A 10 -7.10 -21.33 -25.69
C LEU A 10 -8.26 -20.40 -25.33
N ASN A 11 -9.39 -20.97 -24.89
CA ASN A 11 -10.53 -20.20 -24.44
C ASN A 11 -10.19 -19.37 -23.19
N ASN A 12 -9.53 -19.96 -22.20
CA ASN A 12 -9.12 -19.27 -20.99
C ASN A 12 -8.10 -18.16 -21.28
N CYS A 13 -7.13 -18.40 -22.16
CA CYS A 13 -6.17 -17.37 -22.60
C CYS A 13 -6.88 -16.18 -23.27
N ARG A 14 -7.88 -16.45 -24.12
CA ARG A 14 -8.69 -15.41 -24.77
C ARG A 14 -9.52 -14.61 -23.76
N MET A 15 -10.14 -15.30 -22.80
CA MET A 15 -10.90 -14.67 -21.73
C MET A 15 -10.00 -13.77 -20.88
N LEU A 16 -8.88 -14.30 -20.38
CA LEU A 16 -7.92 -13.54 -19.58
C LEU A 16 -7.41 -12.29 -20.30
N SER A 17 -7.06 -12.42 -21.57
CA SER A 17 -6.61 -11.29 -22.40
C SER A 17 -7.66 -10.18 -22.49
N THR A 18 -8.93 -10.56 -22.59
CA THR A 18 -10.05 -9.60 -22.63
C THR A 18 -10.28 -8.98 -21.26
N SER A 19 -10.28 -9.80 -20.20
CA SER A 19 -10.46 -9.33 -18.82
C SER A 19 -9.37 -8.35 -18.39
N ILE A 20 -8.10 -8.58 -18.74
CA ILE A 20 -7.00 -7.64 -18.42
C ILE A 20 -7.23 -6.29 -19.10
N ARG A 21 -7.65 -6.27 -20.37
CA ARG A 21 -7.96 -5.02 -21.08
C ARG A 21 -9.16 -4.29 -20.48
N MET A 22 -10.15 -5.03 -20.00
CA MET A 22 -11.29 -4.44 -19.28
C MET A 22 -10.86 -3.87 -17.92
N LEU A 23 -10.05 -4.60 -17.16
CA LEU A 23 -9.53 -4.15 -15.87
C LEU A 23 -8.71 -2.86 -16.02
N ASP A 24 -7.85 -2.78 -17.03
CA ASP A 24 -7.10 -1.55 -17.35
C ASP A 24 -8.05 -0.36 -17.58
N ARG A 25 -9.00 -0.51 -18.50
CA ARG A 25 -9.87 0.58 -18.95
C ARG A 25 -10.94 0.99 -17.94
N LEU A 26 -11.51 0.03 -17.23
CA LEU A 26 -12.67 0.24 -16.35
C LEU A 26 -12.30 0.43 -14.88
N CYS A 27 -11.05 0.12 -14.50
CA CYS A 27 -10.59 0.25 -13.11
C CYS A 27 -9.26 0.97 -13.04
N ILE A 28 -8.18 0.38 -13.55
CA ILE A 28 -6.80 0.83 -13.26
C ILE A 28 -6.56 2.28 -13.67
N ARG A 29 -6.95 2.68 -14.89
CA ARG A 29 -6.76 4.06 -15.38
C ARG A 29 -7.46 5.12 -14.53
N GLY A 30 -8.52 4.74 -13.81
CA GLY A 30 -9.29 5.64 -12.95
C GLY A 30 -8.86 5.64 -11.49
N ILE A 31 -7.87 4.83 -11.10
CA ILE A 31 -7.42 4.76 -9.71
C ILE A 31 -6.77 6.10 -9.33
N ALA A 32 -7.33 6.74 -8.30
CA ALA A 32 -6.77 7.93 -7.68
C ALA A 32 -6.59 7.69 -6.18
N ALA A 33 -5.47 8.16 -5.63
CA ALA A 33 -5.22 8.07 -4.20
C ALA A 33 -6.10 9.06 -3.43
N ASN A 34 -6.80 8.58 -2.40
CA ASN A 34 -7.42 9.45 -1.41
C ASN A 34 -6.33 10.02 -0.48
N ARG A 35 -5.79 11.18 -0.85
CA ARG A 35 -4.64 11.81 -0.17
C ARG A 35 -4.92 12.11 1.30
N GLU A 36 -6.13 12.57 1.63
CA GLU A 36 -6.52 12.89 3.01
C GLU A 36 -6.50 11.64 3.88
N GLN A 37 -7.11 10.56 3.39
CA GLN A 37 -7.12 9.28 4.10
C GLN A 37 -5.71 8.70 4.26
N CYS A 38 -4.89 8.78 3.21
CA CYS A 38 -3.49 8.35 3.27
C CYS A 38 -2.68 9.17 4.29
N ALA A 39 -2.87 10.48 4.35
CA ALA A 39 -2.22 11.35 5.32
C ALA A 39 -2.64 10.99 6.75
N ARG A 40 -3.94 10.80 6.98
CA ARG A 40 -4.48 10.37 8.28
C ARG A 40 -3.90 9.03 8.73
N HIS A 41 -3.77 8.07 7.83
CA HIS A 41 -3.13 6.78 8.15
C HIS A 41 -1.64 6.93 8.48
N MET A 42 -0.94 7.80 7.76
CA MET A 42 0.47 8.08 8.05
C MET A 42 0.64 8.76 9.42
N GLU A 43 -0.23 9.72 9.75
CA GLU A 43 -0.23 10.42 11.04
C GLU A 43 -0.50 9.49 12.22
N GLN A 44 -1.33 8.48 12.03
CA GLN A 44 -1.68 7.49 13.04
C GLN A 44 -0.71 6.30 13.08
N SER A 45 0.23 6.20 12.13
CA SER A 45 1.12 5.05 12.01
C SER A 45 2.28 5.13 13.01
N ILE A 46 2.40 4.12 13.86
CA ILE A 46 3.54 3.94 14.78
C ILE A 46 4.85 3.75 13.99
N GLY A 47 4.77 3.24 12.75
CA GLY A 47 5.93 2.96 11.91
C GLY A 47 6.75 4.20 11.52
N ILE A 48 6.21 5.41 11.68
CA ILE A 48 6.96 6.65 11.42
C ILE A 48 8.17 6.82 12.34
N VAL A 49 8.13 6.22 13.53
CA VAL A 49 9.21 6.29 14.52
C VAL A 49 10.52 5.68 13.99
N THR A 50 10.44 4.76 13.03
CA THR A 50 11.61 4.16 12.37
C THR A 50 12.43 5.20 11.61
N ALA A 51 11.79 6.22 11.04
CA ALA A 51 12.48 7.31 10.36
C ALA A 51 13.30 8.17 11.34
N LEU A 52 12.98 8.13 12.64
CA LEU A 52 13.70 8.87 13.68
C LEU A 52 14.94 8.13 14.19
N VAL A 53 15.09 6.83 13.91
CA VAL A 53 16.20 6.00 14.41
C VAL A 53 17.59 6.62 14.14
N PRO A 54 17.88 7.19 12.95
CA PRO A 54 19.17 7.83 12.69
C PRO A 54 19.42 9.10 13.52
N HIS A 55 18.37 9.74 14.03
CA HIS A 55 18.45 11.02 14.74
C HIS A 55 18.44 10.87 16.26
N ILE A 56 17.65 9.92 16.79
CA ILE A 56 17.48 9.73 18.24
C ILE A 56 18.01 8.39 18.74
N GLY A 57 18.46 7.50 17.85
CA GLY A 57 18.90 6.15 18.18
C GLY A 57 17.74 5.16 18.35
N TYR A 58 18.04 3.88 18.19
CA TYR A 58 17.06 2.79 18.22
C TYR A 58 16.30 2.73 19.55
N ASP A 59 17.00 2.77 20.70
CA ASP A 59 16.37 2.61 22.02
C ASP A 59 15.34 3.71 22.33
N ASN A 60 15.64 4.95 21.94
CA ASN A 60 14.72 6.08 22.12
C ASN A 60 13.52 5.97 21.17
N ALA A 61 13.75 5.58 19.91
CA ALA A 61 12.70 5.32 18.94
C ALA A 61 11.77 4.18 19.40
N SER A 62 12.31 3.06 19.88
CA SER A 62 11.54 1.94 20.41
C SER A 62 10.72 2.31 21.66
N ARG A 63 11.28 3.14 22.55
CA ARG A 63 10.54 3.69 23.71
C ARG A 63 9.36 4.55 23.29
N ILE A 64 9.51 5.35 22.24
CA ILE A 64 8.43 6.21 21.71
C ILE A 64 7.36 5.35 21.02
N ALA A 65 7.77 4.32 20.28
CA ALA A 65 6.88 3.37 19.63
C ALA A 65 5.97 2.63 20.64
N GLY A 66 6.55 2.14 21.74
CA GLY A 66 5.84 1.38 22.77
C GLY A 66 4.84 2.21 23.60
N LYS A 67 4.96 3.54 23.59
CA LYS A 67 4.05 4.44 24.31
C LYS A 67 2.79 4.82 23.53
N GLY A 68 2.70 4.46 22.24
CA GLY A 68 1.48 4.67 21.43
C GLY A 68 0.95 6.10 21.48
N LEU A 69 1.77 7.08 21.08
CA LEU A 69 1.40 8.50 21.18
C LEU A 69 0.67 8.99 19.91
N PRO A 70 -0.60 9.42 20.00
CA PRO A 70 -1.29 10.12 18.92
C PRO A 70 -0.78 11.57 18.87
N GLY A 71 0.26 11.86 18.08
CA GLY A 71 0.74 13.25 17.97
C GLY A 71 2.20 13.47 17.55
N ILE A 72 2.95 12.42 17.20
CA ILE A 72 4.37 12.54 16.78
C ILE A 72 4.56 13.54 15.63
N PHE A 73 3.56 13.75 14.77
CA PHE A 73 3.63 14.71 13.67
C PHE A 73 3.75 16.18 14.07
N VAL A 74 3.24 16.60 15.24
CA VAL A 74 3.38 18.01 15.68
C VAL A 74 4.85 18.33 15.95
N SER A 75 5.61 17.36 16.47
CA SER A 75 7.01 17.56 16.84
C SER A 75 7.99 17.35 15.69
N VAL A 76 7.70 16.44 14.74
CA VAL A 76 8.64 16.13 13.64
C VAL A 76 8.62 17.18 12.52
N LYS A 77 7.54 17.94 12.34
CA LYS A 77 7.55 19.11 11.43
C LYS A 77 8.35 20.31 11.96
N GLN A 78 8.75 20.31 13.23
CA GLN A 78 9.43 21.43 13.89
C GLN A 78 10.93 21.18 14.12
N ALA A 79 11.46 20.03 13.73
CA ALA A 79 12.89 19.68 13.76
C ALA A 79 13.45 19.61 12.34
#